data_AF-A0A9X0QAU1-F1
#
_entry.id   AF-A0A9X0QAU1-F1
#
_cell.length_a   1.000
_cell.length_b   1.000
_cell.length_c   1.000
_cell.angle_alpha   90.00
_cell.angle_beta   90.00
_cell.angle_gamma   90.00
#
_symmetry.space_group_name_H-M   'P 1'
#
loop_
_entity.id
_entity.type
_entity.pdbx_description
1 polymer ?
#
loop_
_entity_poly.entity_id
_entity_poly.type
_entity_poly.pdbx_seq_one_letter_code
_entity_poly.pdbx_strand_id
1 'polypeptide(L)' 'MVDIDLLVAALRKRGHKVEGIFKVPDNAGDYEFVVDGNTLNLAETRQLLESEEPK' A
#
# COMPACT_ATOMS: atom_id res chain seq x y z
N MET A 1 -1.23 -14.58 4.70
CA MET A 1 -1.31 -13.39 5.56
C MET A 1 -0.47 -12.31 4.90
N VAL A 2 -1.07 -11.17 4.56
CA VAL A 2 -0.33 -10.05 3.95
C VAL A 2 0.35 -9.28 5.08
N ASP A 3 1.68 -9.16 5.04
CA ASP A 3 2.41 -8.31 5.98
C ASP A 3 2.25 -6.85 5.59
N ILE A 4 1.18 -6.24 6.11
CA ILE A 4 0.87 -4.82 5.98
C ILE A 4 2.05 -3.97 6.48
N ASP A 5 2.69 -4.38 7.56
CA ASP A 5 3.85 -3.68 8.12
C ASP A 5 5.03 -3.65 7.14
N LEU A 6 5.26 -4.73 6.38
CA LEU A 6 6.30 -4.79 5.37
C LEU A 6 6.01 -3.85 4.20
N LEU A 7 4.74 -3.78 3.76
CA LEU A 7 4.30 -2.85 2.72
C LEU A 7 4.47 -1.40 3.14
N VAL A 8 4.04 -1.05 4.37
CA VAL A 8 4.20 0.29 4.92
C VAL A 8 5.67 0.67 5.03
N ALA A 9 6.51 -0.25 5.50
CA ALA A 9 7.95 -0.04 5.58
C ALA A 9 8.57 0.20 4.19
N ALA A 10 8.16 -0.58 3.19
CA ALA A 10 8.63 -0.44 1.81
C ALA A 10 8.22 0.92 1.20
N LEU A 11 6.97 1.34 1.39
CA LEU A 11 6.45 2.63 0.93
C LEU A 11 7.23 3.79 1.57
N ARG A 12 7.38 3.77 2.90
CA ARG A 12 8.14 4.80 3.63
C ARG A 12 9.60 4.85 3.23
N LYS A 13 10.22 3.69 2.97
CA LYS A 13 11.62 3.61 2.51
C LYS A 13 11.82 4.32 1.16
N ARG A 14 10.80 4.34 0.31
CA ARG A 14 10.82 5.00 -1.01
C ARG A 14 10.41 6.48 -0.96
N GLY A 15 10.02 6.97 0.21
CA GLY A 15 9.67 8.36 0.44
C GLY A 15 8.17 8.64 0.45
N HIS A 16 7.32 7.62 0.27
CA HIS A 16 5.88 7.78 0.36
C HIS A 16 5.42 7.96 1.80
N LYS A 17 4.41 8.80 1.99
CA LYS A 17 3.72 9.00 3.25
C LYS A 17 2.47 8.13 3.31
N VAL A 18 2.50 7.14 4.19
CA VAL A 18 1.31 6.34 4.53
C VAL A 18 0.53 7.05 5.63
N GLU A 19 -0.66 7.56 5.29
CA GLU A 19 -1.53 8.32 6.18
C GLU A 19 -2.54 7.45 6.92
N GLY A 20 -2.96 6.34 6.32
CA GLY A 20 -3.95 5.44 6.90
C GLY A 20 -3.99 4.08 6.22
N ILE A 21 -4.48 3.08 6.96
CA ILE A 21 -4.70 1.72 6.49
C ILE A 21 -6.04 1.27 7.03
N PHE A 22 -6.92 0.82 6.14
CA PHE A 22 -8.28 0.45 6.45
C PHE A 22 -8.53 -0.98 6.00
N LYS A 23 -9.07 -1.81 6.90
CA LYS A 23 -9.56 -3.13 6.51
C LYS A 23 -10.91 -2.94 5.84
N VAL A 24 -10.99 -3.32 4.57
CA VAL A 24 -12.25 -3.31 3.84
C VAL A 24 -12.89 -4.71 3.90
N PRO A 25 -14.22 -4.82 3.69
CA PRO A 25 -14.87 -6.13 3.70
C PRO A 25 -14.41 -6.98 2.52
N ASP A 26 -14.40 -8.31 2.70
CA ASP A 26 -13.80 -9.28 1.76
C ASP A 26 -14.35 -9.19 0.31
N ASN A 27 -15.54 -8.63 0.11
CA ASN A 27 -16.13 -8.42 -1.22
C ASN A 27 -15.55 -7.21 -1.98
N ALA A 28 -14.83 -6.32 -1.29
CA ALA A 28 -14.20 -5.11 -1.83
C ALA A 28 -12.66 -5.18 -1.81
N GLY A 29 -12.08 -6.26 -1.26
CA GLY A 29 -10.65 -6.48 -1.11
C GLY A 29 -10.27 -6.80 0.34
N ASP A 30 -8.97 -6.83 0.63
CA ASP A 30 -8.48 -7.07 2.00
C ASP A 30 -8.19 -5.76 2.74
N TYR A 31 -7.51 -4.81 2.08
CA TYR A 31 -7.04 -3.56 2.67
C TYR A 31 -7.00 -2.42 1.66
N GLU A 32 -7.29 -1.21 2.15
CA GLU A 32 -7.03 0.06 1.49
C GLU A 32 -5.97 0.86 2.24
N PHE A 33 -5.12 1.54 1.49
CA PHE A 33 -4.01 2.37 1.96
C PHE A 33 -4.23 3.79 1.49
N VAL A 34 -4.00 4.76 2.37
CA VAL A 34 -3.91 6.17 1.97
C VAL A 34 -2.44 6.53 1.89
N VAL A 35 -1.93 6.69 0.67
CA VAL A 35 -0.52 6.93 0.34
C VAL A 35 -0.41 8.25 -0.43
N ASP A 36 0.32 9.22 0.12
CA ASP A 36 0.49 10.56 -0.47
C ASP A 36 -0.84 11.25 -0.82
N GLY A 37 -1.87 11.02 -0.01
CA GLY A 37 -3.21 11.54 -0.22
C GLY A 37 -4.07 10.74 -1.22
N ASN A 38 -3.55 9.66 -1.81
CA ASN A 38 -4.28 8.77 -2.70
C ASN A 38 -4.75 7.51 -1.97
N THR A 39 -6.00 7.13 -2.14
CA THR A 39 -6.51 5.84 -1.66
C THR A 39 -6.21 4.76 -2.69
N LEU A 40 -5.43 3.75 -2.30
CA LEU A 40 -5.00 2.63 -3.12
C LEU A 40 -5.41 1.32 -2.44
N ASN A 41 -5.94 0.38 -3.21
CA ASN A 41 -6.11 -0.98 -2.71
C ASN A 41 -4.76 -1.70 -2.61
N LEU A 42 -4.76 -2.90 -2.03
CA LEU A 42 -3.54 -3.70 -1.88
C LEU A 42 -2.80 -3.97 -3.20
N ALA A 43 -3.52 -4.25 -4.29
CA ALA A 43 -2.90 -4.55 -5.58
C ALA A 43 -2.26 -3.30 -6.19
N GLU A 44 -2.93 -2.16 -6.15
CA GLU A 44 -2.42 -0.87 -6.61
C GLU A 44 -1.19 -0.43 -5.80
N THR A 45 -1.23 -0.64 -4.48
CA THR A 45 -0.10 -0.34 -3.58
C THR A 45 1.12 -1.20 -3.92
N ARG A 46 0.93 -2.48 -4.27
CA ARG A 46 2.01 -3.35 -4.74
C ARG A 46 2.56 -2.90 -6.08
N GLN A 47 1.67 -2.54 -7.03
CA GLN A 47 2.08 -2.07 -8.34
C GLN A 47 2.88 -0.76 -8.26
N LEU A 48 2.54 0.13 -7.33
CA LEU A 48 3.32 1.33 -7.04
C LEU A 48 4.76 0.97 -6.64
N LEU A 49 4.92 0.02 -5.72
CA LEU A 49 6.22 -0.49 -5.30
C LEU A 49 6.97 -1.23 -6.43
N GLU A 50 6.28 -1.96 -7.30
CA GLU A 50 6.96 -2.62 -8.42
C GLU A 50 7.41 -1.63 -9.50
N SER A 51 6.61 -0.59 -9.75
CA SER A 51 6.91 0.43 -10.76
C SER A 51 8.10 1.32 -10.39
N GLU A 52 8.37 1.46 -9.09
CA GLU A 52 9.48 2.24 -8.58
C GLU A 52 10.73 1.41 -8.26
N GLU A 53 10.73 0.09 -8.47
CA GLU A 53 11.98 -0.67 -8.34
C GLU A 53 12.95 -0.29 -9.48
N PRO A 54 14.13 0.26 -9.16
CA PRO A 54 15.17 0.40 -10.17
C PRO A 54 15.61 -1.01 -10.57
N LYS A 55 15.53 -1.28 -11.88
CA LYS A 55 15.90 -2.55 -12.50
C LYS A 55 17.36 -2.92 -12.28
#